data_AF-A0A819DJQ8-F1
#
_entry.id   AF-A0A819DJQ8-F1
#
_cell.length_a   1.000
_cell.length_b   1.000
_cell.length_c   1.000
_cell.angle_alpha   90.00
_cell.angle_beta   90.00
_cell.angle_gamma   90.00
#
_symmetry.space_group_name_H-M   'P 1'
#
loop_
_entity.id
_entity.type
_entity.pdbx_description
1 polymer ?
#
loop_
_entity_poly.entity_id
_entity_poly.type
_entity_poly.pdbx_seq_one_letter_code
_entity_poly.pdbx_strand_id
1 'polypeptide(L)'
;DILSEKIQQLTDWSLKKPIIRLNSERFKHYVKTSPRNYSMIVMLTALSPQRQCSICKQAHDEFQIVAQSYRYSSAFTNKVFFGMVDFDDGSDVFQYLKLNSAPVFIHFPPRMKPKKSDFMDISRWGFSAEQLAKWIHDRTDVQIHIFRPPNYSGFLLIVLLVTMIGGLLYIKRNSLEFLYNQVVWGMFVVLAILICISGQIWNSIRGSPFLHRNPQTGQIGLFSGSSGYQFIAETYVVSFFKV
;
A
#
# COMPACT_ATOMS: atom_id res chain seq x y z
N ASP A 1 -31.07 7.74 -22.99
CA ASP A 1 -29.86 7.23 -23.67
C ASP A 1 -29.08 6.26 -22.80
N ILE A 2 -28.74 5.08 -23.32
CA ILE A 2 -28.00 4.04 -22.57
C ILE A 2 -26.65 4.56 -22.04
N LEU A 3 -26.01 5.47 -22.77
CA LEU A 3 -24.73 6.08 -22.37
C LEU A 3 -24.87 6.99 -21.14
N SER A 4 -25.90 7.84 -21.11
CA SER A 4 -26.09 8.78 -19.99
C SER A 4 -26.41 8.03 -18.70
N GLU A 5 -27.20 6.96 -18.78
CA GLU A 5 -27.52 6.10 -17.65
C GLU A 5 -26.27 5.43 -17.08
N LYS A 6 -25.38 4.89 -17.93
CA LYS A 6 -24.10 4.31 -17.50
C LYS A 6 -23.23 5.32 -16.76
N ILE A 7 -23.10 6.53 -17.29
CA ILE A 7 -22.28 7.59 -16.68
C ILE A 7 -22.87 7.99 -15.33
N GLN A 8 -24.19 8.15 -15.24
CA GLN A 8 -24.86 8.51 -13.99
C GLN A 8 -24.60 7.44 -12.92
N GLN A 9 -24.78 6.16 -13.24
CA GLN A 9 -24.51 5.07 -12.30
C GLN A 9 -23.04 5.01 -11.86
N LEU A 10 -22.09 5.18 -12.78
CA LEU A 10 -20.66 5.24 -12.45
C LEU A 10 -20.34 6.45 -11.56
N THR A 11 -20.96 7.58 -11.83
CA THR A 11 -20.80 8.81 -11.04
C THR A 11 -21.32 8.59 -9.62
N ASP A 12 -22.53 8.05 -9.47
CA ASP A 12 -23.13 7.74 -8.16
C ASP A 12 -22.28 6.76 -7.35
N TRP A 13 -21.71 5.75 -8.00
CA TRP A 13 -20.80 4.82 -7.33
C TRP A 13 -19.47 5.48 -6.93
N SER A 14 -18.91 6.33 -7.78
CA SER A 14 -17.66 7.07 -7.49
C SER A 14 -17.81 8.04 -6.31
N LEU A 15 -18.99 8.64 -6.16
CA LEU A 15 -19.34 9.51 -5.03
C LEU A 15 -19.50 8.71 -3.72
N LYS A 16 -19.89 7.43 -3.79
CA LYS A 16 -19.94 6.56 -2.60
C LYS A 16 -18.57 6.01 -2.25
N LYS A 17 -17.84 5.47 -3.23
CA LYS A 17 -16.51 4.88 -3.06
C LYS A 17 -15.58 5.35 -4.17
N PRO A 18 -14.35 5.78 -3.85
CA PRO A 18 -13.41 6.29 -4.86
C PRO A 18 -13.00 5.23 -5.89
N ILE A 19 -12.99 3.94 -5.51
CA ILE A 19 -12.72 2.82 -6.40
C ILE A 19 -13.99 1.95 -6.52
N ILE A 20 -14.42 1.71 -7.75
CA ILE A 20 -15.57 0.87 -8.07
C ILE A 20 -15.12 -0.59 -8.16
N ARG A 21 -15.69 -1.47 -7.34
CA ARG A 21 -15.47 -2.92 -7.48
C ARG A 21 -16.27 -3.49 -8.64
N LEU A 22 -15.57 -4.11 -9.58
CA LEU A 22 -16.11 -4.68 -10.81
C LEU A 22 -15.96 -6.21 -10.76
N ASN A 23 -17.07 -6.91 -10.97
CA ASN A 23 -17.07 -8.35 -11.28
C ASN A 23 -16.96 -8.54 -12.81
N SER A 24 -16.93 -9.80 -13.27
CA SER A 24 -16.87 -10.12 -14.71
C SER A 24 -17.98 -9.45 -15.54
N GLU A 25 -19.20 -9.39 -15.03
CA GLU A 25 -20.36 -8.81 -15.74
C GLU A 25 -20.29 -7.29 -15.83
N ARG A 26 -20.02 -6.61 -14.71
CA ARG A 26 -19.85 -5.15 -14.65
C ARG A 26 -18.65 -4.71 -15.48
N PHE A 27 -17.56 -5.47 -15.45
CA PHE A 27 -16.42 -5.19 -16.32
C PHE A 27 -16.82 -5.25 -17.80
N LYS A 28 -17.56 -6.30 -18.21
CA LYS A 28 -18.08 -6.38 -19.59
C LYS A 28 -18.98 -5.18 -19.90
N HIS A 29 -19.93 -4.85 -19.03
CA HIS A 29 -20.93 -3.81 -19.28
C HIS A 29 -20.37 -2.37 -19.31
N TYR A 30 -19.52 -2.01 -18.33
CA TYR A 30 -19.01 -0.64 -18.16
C TYR A 30 -17.64 -0.41 -18.79
N VAL A 31 -16.81 -1.45 -18.94
CA VAL A 31 -15.43 -1.32 -19.46
C VAL A 31 -15.30 -1.87 -20.87
N LYS A 32 -15.99 -2.94 -21.25
CA LYS A 32 -15.83 -3.55 -22.59
C LYS A 32 -16.86 -3.05 -23.61
N THR A 33 -18.12 -2.98 -23.20
CA THR A 33 -19.26 -2.73 -24.11
C THR A 33 -19.37 -1.26 -24.48
N SER A 34 -19.41 -0.97 -25.78
CA SER A 34 -19.75 0.34 -26.34
C SER A 34 -21.25 0.65 -26.16
N PRO A 35 -21.69 1.92 -26.15
CA PRO A 35 -20.92 3.16 -26.30
C PRO A 35 -20.25 3.62 -24.99
N ARG A 36 -19.10 4.32 -25.09
CA ARG A 36 -18.38 4.95 -23.96
C ARG A 36 -17.78 6.29 -24.38
N ASN A 37 -17.89 7.30 -23.53
CA ASN A 37 -17.25 8.62 -23.66
C ASN A 37 -16.34 8.95 -22.47
N TYR A 38 -16.06 7.94 -21.63
CA TYR A 38 -15.23 8.03 -20.45
C TYR A 38 -14.08 7.01 -20.55
N SER A 39 -12.97 7.35 -19.90
CA SER A 39 -11.83 6.48 -19.64
C SER A 39 -12.02 5.73 -18.33
N MET A 40 -11.67 4.45 -18.31
CA MET A 40 -11.65 3.63 -17.09
C MET A 40 -10.20 3.28 -16.76
N ILE A 41 -9.76 3.61 -15.56
CA ILE A 41 -8.49 3.12 -15.00
C ILE A 41 -8.82 1.91 -14.13
N VAL A 42 -8.36 0.73 -14.52
CA VAL A 42 -8.70 -0.52 -13.83
C VAL A 42 -7.44 -1.15 -13.23
N MET A 43 -7.50 -1.42 -11.92
CA MET A 43 -6.54 -2.26 -11.22
C MET A 43 -7.03 -3.70 -11.17
N LEU A 44 -6.30 -4.62 -11.77
CA LEU A 44 -6.50 -6.05 -11.60
C LEU A 44 -5.64 -6.53 -10.44
N THR A 45 -6.25 -7.16 -9.43
CA THR A 45 -5.61 -7.51 -8.16
C THR A 45 -6.05 -8.87 -7.64
N ALA A 46 -5.40 -9.34 -6.57
CA ALA A 46 -5.76 -10.55 -5.85
C ALA A 46 -5.60 -10.30 -4.35
N LEU A 47 -6.60 -9.64 -3.74
CA LEU A 47 -6.59 -9.21 -2.34
C LEU A 47 -7.12 -10.27 -1.37
N SER A 48 -7.72 -11.34 -1.89
CA SER A 48 -8.21 -12.45 -1.08
C SER A 48 -7.11 -13.00 -0.16
N PRO A 49 -7.37 -13.17 1.16
CA PRO A 49 -6.37 -13.65 2.11
C PRO A 49 -5.78 -15.01 1.73
N GLN A 50 -6.55 -15.84 1.01
CA GLN A 50 -6.11 -17.14 0.51
C GLN A 50 -4.95 -17.05 -0.48
N ARG A 51 -4.81 -15.92 -1.20
CA ARG A 51 -3.77 -15.68 -2.21
C ARG A 51 -2.46 -15.14 -1.63
N GLN A 52 -2.48 -14.63 -0.39
CA GLN A 52 -1.31 -14.10 0.33
C GLN A 52 -0.46 -13.08 -0.48
N CYS A 53 -1.07 -12.30 -1.38
CA CYS A 53 -0.36 -11.34 -2.22
C CYS A 53 -0.07 -10.02 -1.47
N SER A 54 1.13 -9.90 -0.91
CA SER A 54 1.57 -8.69 -0.19
C SER A 54 1.68 -7.46 -1.10
N ILE A 55 2.21 -7.64 -2.30
CA ILE A 55 2.38 -6.56 -3.30
C ILE A 55 1.02 -6.03 -3.75
N CYS A 56 0.02 -6.90 -3.91
CA CYS A 56 -1.34 -6.52 -4.28
C CYS A 56 -1.97 -5.58 -3.24
N LYS A 57 -1.71 -5.84 -1.95
CA LYS A 57 -2.18 -4.97 -0.86
C LYS A 57 -1.53 -3.59 -0.91
N GLN A 58 -0.20 -3.54 -1.06
CA GLN A 58 0.53 -2.27 -1.15
C GLN A 58 0.11 -1.45 -2.38
N ALA A 59 -0.04 -2.12 -3.53
CA ALA A 59 -0.50 -1.48 -4.75
C ALA A 59 -1.95 -0.97 -4.64
N HIS A 60 -2.81 -1.70 -3.92
CA HIS A 60 -4.18 -1.25 -3.64
C HIS A 60 -4.20 0.01 -2.77
N ASP A 61 -3.35 0.08 -1.74
CA ASP A 61 -3.26 1.25 -0.86
C ASP A 61 -2.81 2.49 -1.65
N GLU A 62 -1.79 2.39 -2.50
CA GLU A 62 -1.35 3.49 -3.37
C GLU A 62 -2.42 3.87 -4.41
N PHE A 63 -3.09 2.89 -5.02
CA PHE A 63 -4.19 3.16 -5.96
C PHE A 63 -5.38 3.85 -5.30
N GLN A 64 -5.66 3.51 -4.04
CA GLN A 64 -6.69 4.16 -3.24
C GLN A 64 -6.35 5.63 -2.98
N ILE A 65 -5.09 5.95 -2.69
CA ILE A 65 -4.63 7.34 -2.52
C ILE A 65 -4.87 8.13 -3.80
N VAL A 66 -4.54 7.59 -4.98
CA VAL A 66 -4.78 8.26 -6.27
C VAL A 66 -6.27 8.52 -6.48
N ALA A 67 -7.11 7.50 -6.30
CA ALA A 67 -8.54 7.61 -6.53
C ALA A 67 -9.22 8.59 -5.55
N GLN A 68 -8.80 8.61 -4.29
CA GLN A 68 -9.25 9.59 -3.30
C GLN A 68 -8.78 11.00 -3.66
N SER A 69 -7.52 11.17 -4.03
CA SER A 69 -6.96 12.46 -4.44
C SER A 69 -7.70 13.02 -5.65
N TYR A 70 -8.04 12.18 -6.63
CA TYR A 70 -8.86 12.59 -7.78
C TYR A 70 -10.26 13.05 -7.38
N ARG A 71 -10.92 12.31 -6.48
CA ARG A 71 -12.27 12.66 -6.00
C ARG A 71 -12.33 14.03 -5.33
N TYR A 72 -11.30 14.41 -4.59
CA TYR A 72 -11.22 15.72 -3.91
C TYR A 72 -10.53 16.81 -4.75
N SER A 73 -10.05 16.48 -5.94
CA SER A 73 -9.40 17.43 -6.84
C SER A 73 -10.43 18.27 -7.60
N SER A 74 -10.07 19.51 -7.91
CA SER A 74 -10.82 20.35 -8.86
C SER A 74 -10.85 19.76 -10.27
N ALA A 75 -9.96 18.82 -10.58
CA ALA A 75 -9.91 18.07 -11.83
C ALA A 75 -10.94 16.92 -11.91
N PHE A 76 -11.80 16.75 -10.88
CA PHE A 76 -12.85 15.73 -10.89
C PHE A 76 -13.83 15.95 -12.06
N THR A 77 -13.89 14.98 -12.97
CA THR A 77 -14.78 14.99 -14.12
C THR A 77 -15.47 13.64 -14.30
N ASN A 78 -16.64 13.64 -14.95
CA ASN A 78 -17.39 12.44 -15.30
C ASN A 78 -16.78 11.69 -16.50
N LYS A 79 -15.49 11.94 -16.80
CA LYS A 79 -14.75 11.36 -17.94
C LYS A 79 -13.72 10.33 -17.51
N VAL A 80 -13.29 10.31 -16.25
CA VAL A 80 -12.33 9.33 -15.75
C VAL A 80 -12.89 8.67 -14.50
N PHE A 81 -12.91 7.33 -14.50
CA PHE A 81 -13.38 6.55 -13.37
C PHE A 81 -12.36 5.47 -12.99
N PHE A 82 -12.31 5.16 -11.71
CA PHE A 82 -11.39 4.18 -11.14
C PHE A 82 -12.13 2.89 -10.78
N GLY A 83 -11.65 1.77 -11.31
CA GLY A 83 -12.20 0.44 -11.09
C GLY A 83 -11.16 -0.51 -10.52
N MET A 84 -11.62 -1.54 -9.81
CA MET A 84 -10.80 -2.69 -9.45
C MET A 84 -11.52 -3.99 -9.76
N VAL A 85 -10.77 -4.98 -10.21
CA VAL A 85 -11.24 -6.35 -10.44
C VAL A 85 -10.36 -7.27 -9.59
N ASP A 86 -10.97 -7.99 -8.66
CA ASP A 86 -10.27 -9.05 -7.93
C ASP A 86 -10.29 -10.35 -8.74
N PHE A 87 -9.23 -11.15 -8.64
CA PHE A 87 -9.14 -12.45 -9.32
C PHE A 87 -10.28 -13.39 -8.95
N ASP A 88 -10.67 -13.43 -7.67
CA ASP A 88 -11.71 -14.37 -7.22
C ASP A 88 -13.13 -13.92 -7.68
N ASP A 89 -13.34 -12.61 -7.88
CA ASP A 89 -14.61 -12.04 -8.38
C ASP A 89 -14.70 -11.98 -9.92
N GLY A 90 -13.57 -12.15 -10.61
CA GLY A 90 -13.39 -11.72 -12.00
C GLY A 90 -12.38 -12.53 -12.81
N SER A 91 -12.20 -13.83 -12.50
CA SER A 91 -11.21 -14.70 -13.15
C SER A 91 -11.32 -14.72 -14.69
N ASP A 92 -12.54 -14.65 -15.24
CA ASP A 92 -12.78 -14.52 -16.69
C ASP A 92 -12.08 -13.31 -17.32
N VAL A 93 -11.97 -12.20 -16.57
CA VAL A 93 -11.34 -10.96 -17.05
C VAL A 93 -9.84 -11.15 -17.18
N PHE A 94 -9.21 -11.86 -16.24
CA PHE A 94 -7.79 -12.22 -16.29
C PHE A 94 -7.49 -13.11 -17.48
N GLN A 95 -8.34 -14.12 -17.74
CA GLN A 95 -8.23 -14.99 -18.91
C GLN A 95 -8.41 -14.22 -20.22
N TYR A 96 -9.41 -13.35 -20.28
CA TYR A 96 -9.69 -12.51 -21.45
C TYR A 96 -8.51 -11.59 -21.80
N LEU A 97 -7.88 -11.00 -20.79
CA LEU A 97 -6.72 -10.12 -20.95
C LEU A 97 -5.38 -10.87 -21.02
N LYS A 98 -5.40 -12.22 -20.90
CA LYS A 98 -4.22 -13.10 -20.88
C LYS A 98 -3.19 -12.70 -19.81
N LEU A 99 -3.69 -12.36 -18.62
CA LEU A 99 -2.86 -11.98 -17.48
C LEU A 99 -2.66 -13.18 -16.54
N ASN A 100 -1.39 -13.46 -16.24
CA ASN A 100 -1.01 -14.57 -15.34
C ASN A 100 -0.55 -14.08 -13.96
N SER A 101 -0.44 -12.76 -13.77
CA SER A 101 0.06 -12.14 -12.55
C SER A 101 -0.79 -10.93 -12.15
N ALA A 102 -0.70 -10.58 -10.88
CA ALA A 102 -1.30 -9.40 -10.27
C ALA A 102 -0.27 -8.73 -9.34
N PRO A 103 -0.35 -7.42 -9.06
CA PRO A 103 -1.32 -6.46 -9.60
C PRO A 103 -0.95 -5.96 -11.01
N VAL A 104 -1.94 -5.53 -11.80
CA VAL A 104 -1.76 -4.90 -13.13
C VAL A 104 -2.69 -3.69 -13.25
N PHE A 105 -2.16 -2.56 -13.72
CA PHE A 105 -2.95 -1.36 -14.00
C PHE A 105 -3.12 -1.16 -15.50
N ILE A 106 -4.35 -0.95 -15.94
CA ILE A 106 -4.70 -0.77 -17.36
C ILE A 106 -5.62 0.42 -17.52
N HIS A 107 -5.30 1.27 -18.50
CA HIS A 107 -6.18 2.32 -18.98
C HIS A 107 -7.03 1.80 -20.14
N PHE A 108 -8.34 1.93 -20.03
CA PHE A 108 -9.27 1.62 -21.10
C PHE A 108 -9.78 2.93 -21.70
N PRO A 109 -9.33 3.32 -22.91
CA PRO A 109 -9.79 4.53 -23.56
C PRO A 109 -11.26 4.39 -24.01
N PRO A 110 -11.98 5.51 -24.25
CA PRO A 110 -13.42 5.50 -24.52
C PRO A 110 -13.79 4.79 -25.84
N ARG A 111 -13.02 5.01 -26.92
CA ARG A 111 -13.36 4.51 -28.26
C ARG A 111 -12.48 3.35 -28.73
N MET A 112 -11.23 3.31 -28.32
CA MET A 112 -10.25 2.33 -28.82
C MET A 112 -10.05 1.17 -27.83
N LYS A 113 -9.49 0.06 -28.32
CA LYS A 113 -8.94 -0.97 -27.43
C LYS A 113 -7.65 -0.44 -26.77
N PRO A 114 -7.32 -0.90 -25.55
CA PRO A 114 -6.07 -0.53 -24.89
C PRO A 114 -4.87 -0.88 -25.77
N LYS A 115 -3.96 0.07 -25.95
CA LYS A 115 -2.64 -0.13 -26.56
C LYS A 115 -1.65 -0.66 -25.53
N LYS A 116 -0.49 -1.15 -25.95
CA LYS A 116 0.59 -1.57 -25.02
C LYS A 116 0.98 -0.46 -24.03
N SER A 117 0.91 0.79 -24.48
CA SER A 117 1.21 1.98 -23.69
C SER A 117 0.18 2.25 -22.57
N ASP A 118 -1.03 1.71 -22.72
CA ASP A 118 -2.10 1.77 -21.71
C ASP A 118 -1.95 0.70 -20.62
N PHE A 119 -0.93 -0.15 -20.69
CA PHE A 119 -0.52 -1.02 -19.59
C PHE A 119 0.60 -0.30 -18.82
N MET A 120 0.48 -0.21 -17.51
CA MET A 120 1.52 0.38 -16.68
C MET A 120 2.64 -0.64 -16.42
N ASP A 121 3.88 -0.28 -16.76
CA ASP A 121 5.06 -1.09 -16.48
C ASP A 121 5.52 -0.95 -15.01
N ILE A 122 4.85 -1.68 -14.12
CA ILE A 122 5.10 -1.64 -12.67
C ILE A 122 6.56 -2.02 -12.34
N SER A 123 7.14 -2.99 -13.06
CA SER A 123 8.51 -3.44 -12.81
C SER A 123 9.57 -2.37 -13.06
N ARG A 124 9.28 -1.38 -13.93
CA ARG A 124 10.22 -0.33 -14.31
C ARG A 124 10.05 0.93 -13.46
N TRP A 125 8.81 1.34 -13.19
CA TRP A 125 8.50 2.63 -12.57
C TRP A 125 8.00 2.51 -11.13
N GLY A 126 7.66 1.30 -10.67
CA GLY A 126 6.95 1.07 -9.41
C GLY A 126 5.46 1.37 -9.51
N PHE A 127 4.79 1.34 -8.37
CA PHE A 127 3.34 1.54 -8.22
C PHE A 127 2.99 2.66 -7.23
N SER A 128 3.90 3.60 -7.02
CA SER A 128 3.64 4.77 -6.17
C SER A 128 2.54 5.65 -6.77
N ALA A 129 1.74 6.28 -5.90
CA ALA A 129 0.62 7.13 -6.27
C ALA A 129 1.03 8.27 -7.22
N GLU A 130 2.22 8.84 -7.04
CA GLU A 130 2.75 9.91 -7.89
C GLU A 130 3.06 9.40 -9.31
N GLN A 131 3.60 8.19 -9.45
CA GLN A 131 3.88 7.58 -10.75
C GLN A 131 2.59 7.14 -11.45
N LEU A 132 1.62 6.61 -10.69
CA LEU A 132 0.28 6.31 -11.20
C LEU A 132 -0.40 7.59 -11.72
N ALA A 133 -0.33 8.70 -10.97
CA ALA A 133 -0.90 9.98 -11.40
C ALA A 133 -0.24 10.52 -12.67
N LYS A 134 1.09 10.45 -12.76
CA LYS A 134 1.82 10.85 -13.99
C LYS A 134 1.41 10.00 -15.19
N TRP A 135 1.36 8.68 -15.03
CA TRP A 135 0.92 7.79 -16.09
C TRP A 135 -0.54 8.04 -16.51
N ILE A 136 -1.44 8.32 -15.56
CA ILE A 136 -2.84 8.68 -15.88
C ILE A 136 -2.89 10.00 -16.64
N HIS A 137 -2.09 10.99 -16.24
CA HIS A 137 -1.99 12.28 -16.94
C HIS A 137 -1.53 12.09 -18.38
N ASP A 138 -0.47 11.32 -18.62
CA ASP A 138 0.04 11.01 -19.97
C ASP A 138 -1.00 10.31 -20.88
N ARG A 139 -2.01 9.64 -20.30
CA ARG A 139 -3.04 8.88 -21.02
C ARG A 139 -4.37 9.58 -21.17
N THR A 140 -4.73 10.41 -20.20
CA THR A 140 -6.07 11.00 -20.11
C THR A 140 -6.05 12.53 -20.13
N ASP A 141 -4.87 13.14 -20.10
CA ASP A 141 -4.64 14.60 -19.99
C ASP A 141 -5.21 15.21 -18.68
N VAL A 142 -5.62 14.36 -17.72
CA VAL A 142 -6.14 14.79 -16.42
C VAL A 142 -5.01 14.83 -15.40
N GLN A 143 -4.72 16.02 -14.88
CA GLN A 143 -3.71 16.20 -13.83
C GLN A 143 -4.30 15.92 -12.44
N ILE A 144 -3.75 14.92 -11.76
CA ILE A 144 -4.17 14.53 -10.39
C ILE A 144 -3.04 14.89 -9.43
N HIS A 145 -3.31 15.85 -8.53
CA HIS A 145 -2.39 16.16 -7.44
C HIS A 145 -2.62 15.19 -6.28
N ILE A 146 -1.57 14.48 -5.89
CA ILE A 146 -1.64 13.44 -4.85
C ILE A 146 -1.59 14.07 -3.46
N PHE A 147 -2.60 13.74 -2.64
CA PHE A 147 -2.63 14.04 -1.22
C PHE A 147 -2.56 12.74 -0.41
N ARG A 148 -1.42 12.50 0.25
CA ARG A 148 -1.24 11.34 1.12
C ARG A 148 -1.95 11.62 2.46
N PRO A 149 -2.90 10.79 2.89
CA PRO A 149 -3.54 10.99 4.18
C PRO A 149 -2.50 10.84 5.31
N PRO A 150 -2.49 11.73 6.32
CA PRO A 150 -1.56 11.63 7.43
C PRO A 150 -1.80 10.34 8.22
N ASN A 151 -0.73 9.57 8.46
CA ASN A 151 -0.78 8.38 9.28
C ASN A 151 -0.87 8.76 10.77
N TYR A 152 -2.09 8.83 11.31
CA TYR A 152 -2.33 9.14 12.72
C TYR A 152 -1.81 8.07 13.69
N SER A 153 -1.52 6.86 13.21
CA SER A 153 -0.98 5.77 14.05
C SER A 153 0.34 6.16 14.72
N GLY A 154 1.25 6.81 13.99
CA GLY A 154 2.51 7.29 14.55
C GLY A 154 2.30 8.38 15.59
N PHE A 155 1.44 9.35 15.29
CA PHE A 155 1.11 10.42 16.23
C PHE A 155 0.45 9.89 17.51
N LEU A 156 -0.51 8.97 17.39
CA LEU A 156 -1.16 8.33 18.54
C LEU A 156 -0.16 7.55 19.41
N LEU A 157 0.78 6.84 18.81
CA LEU A 157 1.82 6.12 19.55
C LEU A 157 2.76 7.09 20.28
N ILE A 158 3.13 8.21 19.66
CA ILE A 158 3.93 9.26 20.29
C ILE A 158 3.18 9.86 21.48
N VAL A 159 1.90 10.23 21.30
CA VAL A 159 1.06 10.76 22.38
C VAL A 159 0.95 9.76 23.52
N LEU A 160 0.71 8.48 23.22
CA LEU A 160 0.65 7.42 24.23
C LEU A 160 1.97 7.29 25.00
N LEU A 161 3.11 7.28 24.32
CA LEU A 161 4.43 7.20 24.98
C LEU A 161 4.69 8.43 25.85
N VAL A 162 4.39 9.64 25.37
CA VAL A 162 4.58 10.88 26.13
C VAL A 162 3.67 10.90 27.37
N THR A 163 2.41 10.48 27.25
CA THR A 163 1.49 10.38 28.41
C THR A 163 1.95 9.32 29.42
N MET A 164 2.46 8.18 28.96
CA MET A 164 2.99 7.12 29.83
C MET A 164 4.24 7.60 30.59
N ILE A 165 5.21 8.19 29.88
CA ILE A 165 6.43 8.72 30.49
C ILE A 165 6.10 9.88 31.43
N GLY A 166 5.23 10.81 31.01
CA GLY A 166 4.78 11.92 31.84
C GLY A 166 4.04 11.46 33.10
N GLY A 167 3.19 10.43 32.99
CA GLY A 167 2.52 9.82 34.14
C GLY A 167 3.50 9.16 35.11
N LEU A 168 4.48 8.42 34.61
CA LEU A 168 5.54 7.83 35.43
C LEU A 168 6.36 8.90 36.16
N LEU A 169 6.76 9.97 35.46
CA LEU A 169 7.49 11.10 36.05
C LEU A 169 6.65 11.86 37.10
N TYR A 170 5.34 11.97 36.88
CA TYR A 170 4.43 12.61 37.84
C TYR A 170 4.30 11.78 39.13
N ILE A 171 4.10 10.46 39.01
CA ILE A 171 3.99 9.56 40.18
C ILE A 171 5.33 9.47 40.93
N LYS A 172 6.45 9.43 40.20
CA LYS A 172 7.80 9.37 40.77
C LYS A 172 8.44 10.76 40.95
N ARG A 173 7.65 11.84 41.00
CA ARG A 173 8.16 13.22 41.13
C ARG A 173 9.11 13.41 42.33
N ASN A 174 8.90 12.65 43.41
CA ASN A 174 9.73 12.71 44.61
C ASN A 174 10.96 11.77 44.58
N SER A 175 11.06 10.90 43.57
CA SER A 175 12.11 9.88 43.42
C SER A 175 12.71 9.99 42.02
N LEU A 176 13.13 11.21 41.64
CA LEU A 176 13.81 11.48 40.38
C LEU A 176 15.32 11.13 40.42
N GLU A 177 15.80 10.54 41.51
CA GLU A 177 17.20 10.13 41.69
C GLU A 177 17.69 9.19 40.57
N PHE A 178 16.78 8.39 40.00
CA PHE A 178 17.06 7.53 38.83
C PHE A 178 17.52 8.33 37.60
N LEU A 179 16.95 9.52 37.36
CA LEU A 179 17.34 10.37 36.21
C LEU A 179 18.70 11.04 36.41
N TYR A 180 19.14 11.21 37.66
CA TYR A 180 20.43 11.82 37.97
C TYR A 180 21.58 10.80 38.06
N ASN A 181 21.26 9.50 38.08
CA ASN A 181 22.25 8.45 38.21
C ASN A 181 23.05 8.24 36.91
N GLN A 182 24.35 8.48 36.94
CA GLN A 182 25.26 8.29 35.80
C GLN A 182 25.31 6.84 35.31
N VAL A 183 25.10 5.85 36.20
CA VAL A 183 25.12 4.42 35.83
C VAL A 183 23.93 4.09 34.92
N VAL A 184 22.76 4.70 35.15
CA VAL A 184 21.55 4.50 34.33
C VAL A 184 21.77 5.05 32.92
N TRP A 185 22.34 6.25 32.82
CA TRP A 185 22.69 6.83 31.52
C TRP A 185 23.77 6.03 30.80
N GLY A 186 24.77 5.53 31.53
CA GLY A 186 25.78 4.63 30.99
C GLY A 186 25.17 3.35 30.41
N MET A 187 24.29 2.68 31.16
CA MET A 187 23.56 1.49 30.70
C MET A 187 22.73 1.78 29.45
N PHE A 188 22.02 2.92 29.41
CA PHE A 188 21.23 3.32 28.25
C PHE A 188 22.09 3.54 27.01
N VAL A 189 23.23 4.22 27.14
CA VAL A 189 24.16 4.47 26.03
C VAL A 189 24.75 3.16 25.51
N VAL A 190 25.19 2.25 26.39
CA VAL A 190 25.72 0.94 25.98
C VAL A 190 24.65 0.14 25.23
N LEU A 191 23.41 0.11 25.74
CA LEU A 191 22.30 -0.60 25.11
C LEU A 191 21.96 -0.01 23.73
N ALA A 192 21.97 1.31 23.59
CA ALA A 192 21.77 1.99 22.30
C ALA A 192 22.88 1.64 21.28
N ILE A 193 24.14 1.61 21.72
CA ILE A 193 25.28 1.19 20.87
C ILE A 193 25.12 -0.26 20.41
N LEU A 194 24.72 -1.17 21.29
CA LEU A 194 24.50 -2.58 20.96
C LEU A 194 23.36 -2.78 19.95
N ILE A 195 22.28 -2.00 20.06
CA ILE A 195 21.19 -1.98 19.06
C ILE A 195 21.72 -1.53 17.70
N CYS A 196 22.54 -0.47 17.66
CA CYS A 196 23.13 0.01 16.40
C CYS A 196 24.08 -1.02 15.76
N ILE A 197 24.92 -1.68 16.56
CA ILE A 197 25.91 -2.66 16.08
C ILE A 197 25.25 -3.99 15.65
N SER A 198 24.09 -4.33 16.20
CA SER A 198 23.38 -5.57 15.88
C SER A 198 22.79 -5.62 14.46
N GLY A 199 22.61 -4.46 13.81
CA GLY A 199 22.02 -4.36 12.47
C GLY A 199 20.59 -3.83 12.41
N GLN A 200 20.03 -3.29 13.51
CA GLN A 200 18.63 -2.79 13.51
C GLN A 200 18.41 -1.66 12.48
N ILE A 201 19.41 -0.81 12.24
CA ILE A 201 19.32 0.25 11.23
C ILE A 201 19.19 -0.36 9.82
N TRP A 202 19.93 -1.43 9.54
CA TRP A 202 19.85 -2.13 8.26
C TRP A 202 18.45 -2.72 8.04
N ASN A 203 17.87 -3.34 9.08
CA ASN A 203 16.50 -3.86 9.04
C ASN A 203 15.46 -2.76 8.83
N SER A 204 15.63 -1.61 9.48
CA SER A 204 14.70 -0.48 9.40
C SER A 204 14.65 0.13 8.00
N ILE A 205 15.81 0.27 7.33
CA ILE A 205 15.88 0.82 5.97
C ILE A 205 15.28 -0.14 4.94
N ARG A 206 15.52 -1.45 5.11
CA ARG A 206 15.08 -2.50 4.15
C ARG A 206 13.65 -3.00 4.40
N GLY A 207 13.04 -2.66 5.53
CA GLY A 207 11.70 -3.12 5.89
C GLY A 207 11.61 -4.64 6.04
N SER A 208 12.62 -5.26 6.64
CA SER A 208 12.68 -6.72 6.83
C SER A 208 11.50 -7.22 7.69
N PRO A 209 10.86 -8.36 7.36
CA PRO A 209 9.79 -8.93 8.19
C PRO A 209 10.34 -9.39 9.54
N PHE A 210 9.48 -9.38 10.55
CA PHE A 210 9.87 -9.74 11.91
C PHE A 210 10.29 -11.21 12.04
N LEU A 211 9.54 -12.11 11.39
CA LEU A 211 9.76 -13.55 11.36
C LEU A 211 9.40 -14.07 9.97
N HIS A 212 10.09 -15.12 9.52
CA HIS A 212 9.71 -15.85 8.32
C HIS A 212 9.10 -17.19 8.71
N ARG A 213 7.88 -17.46 8.24
CA ARG A 213 7.28 -18.79 8.29
C ARG A 213 7.59 -19.50 6.99
N ASN A 214 8.26 -20.65 7.07
CA ASN A 214 8.47 -21.48 5.89
C ASN A 214 7.10 -22.00 5.40
N PRO A 215 6.66 -21.65 4.18
CA PRO A 215 5.34 -22.00 3.68
C PRO A 215 5.13 -23.50 3.45
N GLN A 216 6.19 -24.32 3.43
CA GLN A 216 6.08 -25.78 3.20
C GLN A 216 6.09 -26.60 4.50
N THR A 217 6.80 -26.16 5.54
CA THR A 217 6.95 -26.92 6.80
C THR A 217 6.24 -26.29 7.99
N GLY A 218 5.71 -25.07 7.86
CA GLY A 218 5.05 -24.34 8.94
C GLY A 218 5.97 -23.93 10.10
N GLN A 219 7.27 -24.24 10.00
CA GLN A 219 8.25 -23.90 11.02
C GLN A 219 8.60 -22.41 10.95
N ILE A 220 8.72 -21.81 12.14
CA ILE A 220 9.05 -20.39 12.32
C ILE A 220 10.58 -20.30 12.29
N GLY A 221 11.13 -19.74 11.21
CA GLY A 221 12.56 -19.48 11.08
C GLY A 221 12.91 -18.18 11.81
N LEU A 222 13.67 -18.30 12.89
CA LEU A 222 14.18 -17.16 13.68
C LEU A 222 15.44 -16.53 13.06
N PHE A 223 16.21 -17.31 12.31
CA PHE A 223 17.46 -16.91 11.65
C PHE A 223 17.32 -17.01 10.14
N SER A 224 17.84 -16.04 9.40
CA SER A 224 17.89 -16.09 7.94
C SER A 224 19.02 -16.99 7.47
N GLY A 225 18.69 -18.00 6.65
CA GLY A 225 19.69 -18.91 6.07
C GLY A 225 20.53 -18.31 4.92
N SER A 226 20.50 -16.99 4.72
CA SER A 226 21.21 -16.30 3.64
C SER A 226 22.05 -15.16 4.21
N SER A 227 23.31 -15.06 3.79
CA SER A 227 24.29 -14.06 4.27
C SER A 227 23.96 -12.61 3.90
N GLY A 228 23.01 -12.39 2.97
CA GLY A 228 22.57 -11.06 2.54
C GLY A 228 21.23 -10.60 3.13
N TYR A 229 20.64 -11.38 4.04
CA TYR A 229 19.36 -11.08 4.65
C TYR A 229 19.45 -11.26 6.17
N GLN A 230 18.68 -10.47 6.91
CA GLN A 230 18.63 -10.52 8.37
C GLN A 230 17.19 -10.26 8.83
N PHE A 231 16.71 -11.03 9.79
CA PHE A 231 15.40 -10.80 10.42
C PHE A 231 15.50 -9.85 11.62
N ILE A 232 14.42 -9.13 11.91
CA ILE A 232 14.37 -8.25 13.09
C ILE A 232 14.53 -9.07 14.38
N ALA A 233 13.93 -10.26 14.45
CA ALA A 233 14.05 -11.15 15.62
C ALA A 233 15.51 -11.61 15.84
N GLU A 234 16.23 -11.96 14.78
CA GLU A 234 17.64 -12.33 14.83
C GLU A 234 18.51 -11.21 15.43
N THR A 235 18.23 -9.97 15.04
CA THR A 235 18.94 -8.80 15.56
C THR A 235 18.72 -8.58 17.06
N TYR A 236 17.52 -8.80 17.59
CA TYR A 236 17.28 -8.74 19.04
C TYR A 236 18.03 -9.82 19.80
N VAL A 237 18.07 -11.04 19.26
CA VAL A 237 18.85 -12.15 19.82
C VAL A 237 20.34 -11.81 19.83
N VAL A 238 20.88 -11.28 18.72
CA VAL A 238 22.29 -10.85 18.64
C VAL A 238 22.60 -9.70 19.58
N SER A 239 21.71 -8.71 19.73
CA SER A 239 21.89 -7.65 20.73
C SER A 239 21.95 -8.22 22.14
N PHE A 240 21.08 -9.17 22.48
CA PHE A 240 21.05 -9.78 23.81
C PHE A 240 22.31 -10.59 24.11
N PHE A 241 22.82 -11.37 23.15
CA PHE A 241 24.05 -12.16 23.32
C PHE A 241 25.35 -11.32 23.29
N LYS A 242 25.29 -10.06 22.85
CA LYS A 242 26.44 -9.13 22.86
C LYS A 242 26.52 -8.27 24.13
N VAL A 243 25.47 -8.26 24.97
CA VAL A 243 25.49 -7.70 26.34
C VAL A 243 26.26 -8.66 27.23
#